data_AF-A0A6G4AUT1-F1
#
_entry.id   AF-A0A6G4AUT1-F1
#
_cell.length_a   1.000
_cell.length_b   1.000
_cell.length_c   1.000
_cell.angle_alpha   90.00
_cell.angle_beta   90.00
_cell.angle_gamma   90.00
#
_symmetry.space_group_name_H-M   'P 1'
#
loop_
_entity.id
_entity.type
_entity.pdbx_description
1 polymer ?
#
loop_
_entity_poly.entity_id
_entity_poly.type
_entity_poly.pdbx_seq_one_letter_code
_entity_poly.pdbx_strand_id
1 'polypeptide(L)'
;MTGALRARLGAAAGVAILGVVLWRLGTGAFVDGLRTIDGPTLLAAVGLGLLTTVFSAWRWCLVARGLRIRLPLGPAVADYYRALFLNAALPGGVLGDVHRAVRHGRDAGDVGRGVRAVVLERVAGQVVLIAVGVAILLAHPSLALEHTGRLIGGPAAAWALAAGCVLALLAVVAVRRRRRAAPVAG
;
A
#
# COMPACT_ATOMS: atom_id res chain seq x y z
N MET A 1 -24.26 10.05 5.37
CA MET A 1 -23.80 11.33 4.78
C MET A 1 -22.28 11.56 4.85
N THR A 2 -21.51 10.82 5.67
CA THR A 2 -20.06 11.01 5.85
C THR A 2 -19.17 10.39 4.76
N GLY A 3 -19.63 9.34 4.07
CA GLY A 3 -18.85 8.63 3.05
C GLY A 3 -18.65 9.42 1.75
N ALA A 4 -19.69 10.09 1.27
CA ALA A 4 -19.62 10.92 0.06
C ALA A 4 -18.70 12.13 0.22
N LEU A 5 -18.68 12.75 1.41
CA LEU A 5 -17.78 13.85 1.72
C LEU A 5 -16.32 13.39 1.73
N ARG A 6 -16.02 12.23 2.33
CA ARG A 6 -14.68 11.63 2.31
C ARG A 6 -14.20 11.28 0.90
N ALA A 7 -15.08 10.71 0.06
CA ALA A 7 -14.76 10.39 -1.32
C ALA A 7 -14.46 11.66 -2.14
N ARG A 8 -15.27 12.72 -1.94
CA ARG A 8 -15.07 14.03 -2.58
C ARG A 8 -13.78 14.71 -2.14
N LEU A 9 -13.45 14.66 -0.85
CA LEU A 9 -12.18 15.18 -0.33
C LEU A 9 -10.98 14.39 -0.87
N GLY A 10 -11.09 13.05 -0.97
CA GLY A 10 -10.06 12.22 -1.57
C GLY A 10 -9.84 12.53 -3.06
N ALA A 11 -10.92 12.69 -3.82
CA ALA A 11 -10.85 13.09 -5.22
C ALA A 11 -10.25 14.50 -5.38
N ALA A 12 -10.68 15.47 -4.57
CA ALA A 12 -10.14 16.82 -4.58
C ALA A 12 -8.64 16.85 -4.24
N ALA A 13 -8.21 16.08 -3.23
CA ALA A 13 -6.80 15.94 -2.91
C ALA A 13 -6.00 15.29 -4.04
N GLY A 14 -6.55 14.24 -4.68
CA GLY A 14 -5.92 13.60 -5.84
C GLY A 14 -5.76 14.55 -7.03
N VAL A 15 -6.80 15.33 -7.35
CA VAL A 15 -6.77 16.35 -8.39
C VAL A 15 -5.78 17.47 -8.04
N ALA A 16 -5.74 17.91 -6.79
CA ALA A 16 -4.79 18.92 -6.34
C ALA A 16 -3.34 18.44 -6.47
N ILE A 17 -3.04 17.19 -6.08
CA ILE A 17 -1.71 16.59 -6.26
C ILE A 17 -1.36 16.52 -7.75
N LEU A 18 -2.25 16.01 -8.60
CA LEU A 18 -2.04 15.95 -10.05
C LEU A 18 -1.80 17.34 -10.65
N GLY A 19 -2.59 18.34 -10.24
CA GLY A 19 -2.43 19.72 -10.68
C GLY A 19 -1.08 20.31 -10.28
N VAL A 20 -0.65 20.10 -9.03
CA VAL A 20 0.67 20.53 -8.55
C VAL A 20 1.80 19.84 -9.30
N VAL A 21 1.69 18.53 -9.55
CA VAL A 21 2.68 17.74 -10.30
C VAL A 21 2.79 18.25 -11.74
N LEU A 22 1.65 18.44 -12.43
CA LEU A 22 1.63 18.96 -13.80
C LEU A 22 2.15 20.41 -13.88
N TRP A 23 1.87 21.23 -12.86
CA TRP A 23 2.39 22.60 -12.80
C TRP A 23 3.90 22.62 -12.56
N ARG A 24 4.42 21.73 -11.70
CA ARG A 24 5.86 21.64 -11.36
C ARG A 24 6.70 21.06 -12.50
N LEU A 25 6.23 19.98 -13.14
CA LEU A 25 6.98 19.28 -14.19
C LEU A 25 6.67 19.77 -15.61
N GLY A 26 5.56 20.50 -15.79
CA GLY A 26 5.03 20.84 -17.09
C GLY A 26 4.44 19.62 -17.81
N THR A 27 3.62 19.88 -18.83
CA THR A 27 3.06 18.81 -19.67
C THR A 27 4.09 18.21 -20.62
N GLY A 28 5.15 18.95 -20.98
CA GLY A 28 6.22 18.49 -21.87
C GLY A 28 6.96 17.27 -21.34
N ALA A 29 7.47 17.35 -20.09
CA ALA A 29 8.17 16.23 -19.46
C ALA A 29 7.31 14.96 -19.35
N PHE A 30 5.99 15.11 -19.16
CA PHE A 30 5.06 13.99 -19.14
C PHE A 30 4.92 13.34 -20.52
N VAL A 31 4.74 14.13 -21.59
CA VAL A 31 4.62 13.63 -22.96
C VAL A 31 5.93 13.00 -23.43
N ASP A 32 7.08 13.58 -23.09
CA ASP A 32 8.40 13.04 -23.44
C ASP A 32 8.69 11.73 -22.68
N GLY A 33 8.22 11.61 -21.44
CA GLY A 33 8.22 10.36 -20.69
C GLY A 33 7.36 9.28 -21.35
N LEU A 34 6.20 9.64 -21.90
CA LEU A 34 5.36 8.69 -22.66
C LEU A 34 6.04 8.23 -23.95
N ARG A 35 6.74 9.14 -24.63
CA ARG A 35 7.45 8.85 -25.90
C ARG A 35 8.65 7.92 -25.71
N THR A 36 9.22 7.88 -24.52
CA THR A 36 10.35 6.98 -24.18
C THR A 36 9.91 5.57 -23.79
N ILE A 37 8.60 5.31 -23.61
CA ILE A 37 8.11 3.96 -23.31
C ILE A 37 8.18 3.10 -24.56
N ASP A 38 9.13 2.17 -24.57
CA ASP A 38 9.29 1.16 -25.61
C ASP A 38 8.75 -0.21 -25.19
N GLY A 39 8.65 -1.14 -26.15
CA GLY A 39 8.15 -2.50 -25.93
C GLY A 39 8.90 -3.26 -24.82
N PRO A 40 10.25 -3.25 -24.79
CA PRO A 40 11.03 -3.84 -23.71
C PRO A 40 10.72 -3.26 -22.33
N THR A 41 10.61 -1.94 -22.19
CA THR A 41 10.27 -1.31 -20.91
C THR A 41 8.87 -1.72 -20.46
N LEU A 42 7.90 -1.75 -21.38
CA LEU A 42 6.56 -2.21 -21.07
C LEU A 42 6.55 -3.68 -20.62
N LEU A 43 7.29 -4.55 -21.32
CA LEU A 43 7.39 -5.96 -20.98
C LEU A 43 8.07 -6.16 -19.62
N ALA A 44 9.13 -5.40 -19.34
CA ALA A 44 9.80 -5.42 -18.05
C ALA A 44 8.87 -4.96 -16.92
N ALA A 45 8.11 -3.88 -17.12
CA ALA A 45 7.14 -3.39 -16.14
C ALA A 45 6.04 -4.42 -15.84
N VAL A 46 5.49 -5.06 -16.88
CA VAL A 46 4.49 -6.13 -16.75
C VAL A 46 5.10 -7.34 -16.05
N GLY A 47 6.31 -7.76 -16.43
CA GLY A 47 7.03 -8.87 -15.81
C GLY A 47 7.31 -8.64 -14.33
N LEU A 48 7.80 -7.45 -13.97
CA LEU A 48 8.03 -7.05 -12.58
C LEU A 48 6.72 -7.02 -11.78
N GLY A 49 5.63 -6.50 -12.36
CA GLY A 49 4.30 -6.49 -11.77
C GLY A 49 3.74 -7.90 -11.51
N LEU A 50 3.90 -8.81 -12.47
CA LEU A 50 3.55 -10.22 -12.34
C LEU A 50 4.36 -10.88 -11.21
N LEU A 51 5.69 -10.70 -11.20
CA LEU A 51 6.57 -11.25 -10.19
C LEU A 51 6.21 -10.76 -8.78
N THR A 52 6.04 -9.44 -8.60
CA THR A 52 5.62 -8.88 -7.31
C THR A 52 4.27 -9.38 -6.84
N THR A 53 3.33 -9.58 -7.77
CA THR A 53 2.01 -10.16 -7.44
C THR A 53 2.13 -11.62 -7.01
N VAL A 54 2.94 -12.43 -7.70
CA VAL A 54 3.20 -13.82 -7.34
C VAL A 54 3.90 -13.93 -5.98
N PHE A 55 4.90 -13.09 -5.70
CA PHE A 55 5.55 -13.04 -4.39
C PHE A 55 4.57 -12.66 -3.28
N SER A 56 3.67 -11.71 -3.54
CA SER A 56 2.63 -11.31 -2.59
C SER A 56 1.65 -12.46 -2.30
N ALA A 57 1.20 -13.16 -3.35
CA ALA A 57 0.38 -14.35 -3.24
C ALA A 57 1.09 -15.48 -2.48
N TRP A 58 2.37 -15.71 -2.77
CA TRP A 58 3.17 -16.72 -2.09
C TRP A 58 3.34 -16.40 -0.61
N ARG A 59 3.63 -15.13 -0.26
CA ARG A 59 3.68 -14.68 1.13
C ARG A 59 2.39 -14.98 1.87
N TRP A 60 1.25 -14.77 1.22
CA TRP A 60 -0.04 -15.12 1.80
C TRP A 60 -0.22 -16.64 1.95
N CYS A 61 0.16 -17.45 0.96
CA CYS A 61 0.17 -18.91 1.09
C CYS A 61 1.03 -19.37 2.29
N LEU A 62 2.19 -18.75 2.53
CA LEU A 62 3.05 -19.06 3.68
C LEU A 62 2.34 -18.75 5.00
N VAL A 63 1.71 -17.58 5.13
CA VAL A 63 0.92 -17.20 6.32
C VAL A 63 -0.25 -18.16 6.53
N ALA A 64 -0.96 -18.54 5.46
CA ALA A 64 -2.09 -19.46 5.52
C ALA A 64 -1.69 -20.89 5.94
N ARG A 65 -0.54 -21.38 5.47
CA ARG A 65 0.03 -22.68 5.91
C ARG A 65 0.35 -22.68 7.41
N GLY A 66 0.90 -21.58 7.93
CA GLY A 66 1.12 -21.41 9.38
C GLY A 66 -0.18 -21.43 10.20
N LEU A 67 -1.32 -21.21 9.55
CA LEU A 67 -2.66 -21.29 10.13
C LEU A 67 -3.36 -22.64 9.86
N ARG A 68 -2.64 -23.64 9.33
CA ARG A 68 -3.16 -24.95 8.89
C ARG A 68 -4.23 -24.90 7.79
N ILE A 69 -4.26 -23.82 7.00
CA ILE A 69 -5.16 -23.67 5.84
C ILE A 69 -4.38 -24.04 4.58
N ARG A 70 -4.86 -25.01 3.81
CA ARG A 70 -4.25 -25.40 2.52
C ARG A 70 -4.73 -24.46 1.41
N LEU A 71 -3.92 -23.45 1.09
CA LEU A 71 -4.18 -22.55 -0.03
C LEU A 71 -3.13 -22.75 -1.15
N PRO A 72 -3.50 -23.36 -2.29
CA PRO A 72 -2.60 -23.49 -3.44
C PRO A 72 -2.30 -22.13 -4.08
N LEU A 73 -1.10 -21.99 -4.65
CA LEU A 73 -0.58 -20.71 -5.15
C LEU A 73 -1.42 -20.13 -6.30
N GLY A 74 -1.92 -20.96 -7.22
CA GLY A 74 -2.72 -20.52 -8.37
C GLY A 74 -3.99 -19.76 -7.95
N PRO A 75 -4.88 -20.36 -7.14
CA PRO A 75 -6.04 -19.65 -6.61
C PRO A 75 -5.70 -18.41 -5.77
N ALA A 76 -4.58 -18.44 -5.03
CA ALA A 76 -4.12 -17.27 -4.27
C ALA A 76 -3.72 -16.10 -5.19
N VAL A 77 -3.06 -16.37 -6.32
CA VAL A 77 -2.72 -15.36 -7.34
C VAL A 77 -3.99 -14.79 -7.96
N ALA A 78 -4.96 -15.63 -8.32
CA ALA A 78 -6.25 -15.17 -8.87
C ALA A 78 -7.03 -14.27 -7.88
N ASP A 79 -7.06 -14.65 -6.60
CA ASP A 79 -7.69 -13.85 -5.56
C ASP A 79 -6.93 -12.53 -5.30
N TYR A 80 -5.60 -12.50 -5.48
CA TYR A 80 -4.81 -11.26 -5.47
C TYR A 80 -5.17 -10.34 -6.63
N TYR A 81 -5.29 -10.86 -7.84
CA TYR A 81 -5.68 -10.06 -9.00
C TYR A 81 -7.09 -9.50 -8.85
N ARG A 82 -8.04 -10.29 -8.32
CA ARG A 82 -9.39 -9.79 -7.97
C ARG A 82 -9.32 -8.68 -6.93
N ALA A 83 -8.52 -8.85 -5.89
CA ALA A 83 -8.36 -7.83 -4.85
C ALA A 83 -7.73 -6.55 -5.43
N LEU A 84 -6.70 -6.67 -6.27
CA LEU A 84 -6.05 -5.55 -6.96
C LEU A 84 -7.05 -4.79 -7.84
N PHE A 85 -7.82 -5.50 -8.66
CA PHE A 85 -8.84 -4.92 -9.51
C PHE A 85 -9.91 -4.18 -8.71
N LEU A 86 -10.45 -4.82 -7.67
CA LEU A 86 -11.47 -4.20 -6.82
C LEU A 86 -10.91 -2.98 -6.07
N ASN A 87 -9.66 -3.01 -5.65
CA ASN A 87 -9.00 -1.87 -5.01
C ASN A 87 -8.77 -0.72 -6.00
N ALA A 88 -8.55 -1.00 -7.28
CA ALA A 88 -8.41 0.02 -8.31
C ALA A 88 -9.78 0.60 -8.74
N ALA A 89 -10.80 -0.24 -8.83
CA ALA A 89 -12.13 0.13 -9.30
C ALA A 89 -13.03 0.76 -8.22
N LEU A 90 -12.82 0.42 -6.94
CA LEU A 90 -13.67 0.88 -5.84
C LEU A 90 -13.02 2.01 -5.03
N PRO A 91 -13.80 3.03 -4.64
CA PRO A 91 -13.31 4.10 -3.78
C PRO A 91 -12.90 3.53 -2.41
N GLY A 92 -11.61 3.65 -2.09
CA GLY A 92 -11.05 3.25 -0.79
C GLY A 92 -9.86 2.29 -0.87
N GLY A 93 -9.60 1.65 -2.01
CA GLY A 93 -8.32 0.95 -2.26
C GLY A 93 -8.03 -0.29 -1.41
N VAL A 94 -8.96 -0.71 -0.55
CA VAL A 94 -8.79 -1.86 0.37
C VAL A 94 -9.96 -2.84 0.36
N LEU A 95 -11.02 -2.54 -0.41
CA LEU A 95 -12.24 -3.34 -0.45
C LEU A 95 -12.02 -4.75 -1.00
N GLY A 96 -11.11 -4.89 -1.98
CA GLY A 96 -10.71 -6.19 -2.52
C GLY A 96 -10.00 -7.06 -1.47
N ASP A 97 -9.17 -6.46 -0.63
CA ASP A 97 -8.49 -7.15 0.47
C ASP A 97 -9.46 -7.57 1.58
N VAL A 98 -10.49 -6.76 1.83
CA VAL A 98 -11.57 -7.09 2.77
C VAL A 98 -12.40 -8.26 2.24
N HIS A 99 -12.78 -8.24 0.96
CA HIS A 99 -13.52 -9.33 0.33
C HIS A 99 -12.77 -10.66 0.47
N ARG A 100 -11.46 -10.62 0.20
CA ARG A 100 -10.55 -11.75 0.34
C ARG A 100 -10.47 -12.27 1.78
N ALA A 101 -10.34 -11.37 2.76
CA ALA A 101 -10.30 -11.69 4.18
C ALA A 101 -11.60 -12.35 4.68
N VAL A 102 -12.75 -11.83 4.23
CA VAL A 102 -14.07 -12.31 4.67
C VAL A 102 -14.38 -13.68 4.07
N ARG A 103 -14.08 -13.90 2.78
CA ARG A 103 -14.30 -15.21 2.13
C ARG A 103 -13.45 -16.29 2.80
N HIS A 104 -12.14 -16.06 2.95
CA HIS A 104 -11.24 -17.01 3.59
C HIS A 104 -11.54 -17.20 5.08
N GLY A 105 -12.00 -16.15 5.76
CA GLY A 105 -12.40 -16.23 7.15
C GLY A 105 -13.69 -17.05 7.35
N ARG A 106 -14.64 -16.98 6.41
CA ARG A 106 -15.83 -17.85 6.41
C ARG A 106 -15.45 -19.31 6.14
N ASP A 107 -14.57 -19.56 5.18
CA ASP A 107 -14.09 -20.91 4.87
C ASP A 107 -13.33 -21.56 6.05
N ALA A 108 -12.68 -20.73 6.88
CA ALA A 108 -11.97 -21.16 8.09
C ALA A 108 -12.81 -21.12 9.39
N GLY A 109 -14.10 -20.73 9.30
CA GLY A 109 -15.00 -20.61 10.46
C GLY A 109 -14.74 -19.41 11.39
N ASP A 110 -13.79 -18.52 11.05
CA ASP A 110 -13.46 -17.33 11.84
C ASP A 110 -13.07 -16.15 10.93
N VAL A 111 -14.05 -15.28 10.65
CA VAL A 111 -13.89 -14.05 9.87
C VAL A 111 -12.92 -13.07 10.54
N GLY A 112 -12.89 -13.02 11.87
CA GLY A 112 -11.97 -12.17 12.63
C GLY A 112 -10.51 -12.55 12.40
N ARG A 113 -10.23 -13.86 12.31
CA ARG A 113 -8.89 -14.37 11.99
C ARG A 113 -8.45 -14.03 10.56
N GLY A 114 -9.37 -14.15 9.59
CA GLY A 114 -9.10 -13.78 8.18
C GLY A 114 -8.76 -12.30 8.01
N VAL A 115 -9.51 -11.41 8.67
CA VAL A 115 -9.24 -9.96 8.67
C VAL A 115 -7.92 -9.62 9.36
N ARG A 116 -7.61 -10.25 10.50
CA ARG A 116 -6.34 -10.06 11.20
C ARG A 116 -5.14 -10.48 10.37
N ALA A 117 -5.26 -11.57 9.61
CA ALA A 117 -4.20 -12.03 8.72
C ALA A 117 -3.85 -10.98 7.66
N VAL A 118 -4.86 -10.43 6.97
CA VAL A 118 -4.66 -9.39 5.95
C VAL A 118 -4.06 -8.12 6.54
N VAL A 119 -4.52 -7.68 7.72
CA VAL A 119 -3.96 -6.49 8.38
C VAL A 119 -2.49 -6.71 8.76
N LEU A 120 -2.15 -7.87 9.34
CA LEU A 120 -0.76 -8.20 9.67
C LEU A 120 0.13 -8.23 8.43
N GLU A 121 -0.39 -8.79 7.34
CA GLU A 121 0.31 -8.85 6.05
C GLU A 121 0.62 -7.45 5.49
N ARG A 122 -0.35 -6.52 5.59
CA ARG A 122 -0.20 -5.13 5.15
C ARG A 122 0.75 -4.35 6.04
N VAL A 123 0.64 -4.51 7.36
CA VAL A 123 1.56 -3.84 8.32
C VAL A 123 2.98 -4.34 8.14
N ALA A 124 3.19 -5.65 8.03
CA ALA A 124 4.51 -6.22 7.78
C ALA A 124 5.12 -5.71 6.46
N GLY A 125 4.30 -5.63 5.40
CA GLY A 125 4.73 -5.04 4.12
C GLY A 125 5.18 -3.58 4.28
N GLN A 126 4.39 -2.76 4.99
CA GLN A 126 4.71 -1.36 5.20
C GLN A 126 5.95 -1.16 6.07
N VAL A 127 6.12 -1.96 7.13
CA VAL A 127 7.31 -1.92 7.99
C VAL A 127 8.56 -2.26 7.20
N VAL A 128 8.52 -3.31 6.38
CA VAL A 128 9.65 -3.69 5.52
C VAL A 128 9.95 -2.56 4.52
N LEU A 129 8.92 -1.99 3.88
CA LEU A 129 9.10 -0.89 2.93
C LEU A 129 9.76 0.33 3.58
N ILE A 130 9.31 0.71 4.78
CA ILE A 130 9.90 1.82 5.55
C ILE A 130 11.34 1.49 5.94
N ALA A 131 11.59 0.28 6.46
CA ALA A 131 12.92 -0.14 6.89
C ALA A 131 13.93 -0.12 5.72
N VAL A 132 13.54 -0.66 4.57
CA VAL A 132 14.35 -0.65 3.35
C VAL A 132 14.57 0.79 2.87
N GLY A 133 13.52 1.62 2.85
CA GLY A 133 13.62 3.03 2.48
C GLY A 133 14.61 3.80 3.36
N VAL A 134 14.52 3.63 4.69
CA VAL A 134 15.46 4.22 5.65
C VAL A 134 16.87 3.70 5.44
N ALA A 135 17.05 2.39 5.27
CA ALA A 135 18.37 1.80 5.04
C ALA A 135 19.03 2.36 3.77
N ILE A 136 18.28 2.53 2.68
CA ILE A 136 18.78 3.13 1.44
C ILE A 136 19.18 4.60 1.66
N LEU A 137 18.36 5.39 2.37
CA LEU A 137 18.69 6.79 2.66
C LEU A 137 19.94 6.93 3.55
N LEU A 138 20.14 6.00 4.50
CA LEU A 138 21.33 5.95 5.33
C LEU A 138 22.57 5.51 4.56
N ALA A 139 22.43 4.56 3.62
CA ALA A 139 23.52 4.07 2.78
C ALA A 139 23.92 5.07 1.68
N HIS A 140 22.97 5.88 1.21
CA HIS A 140 23.18 6.88 0.16
C HIS A 140 22.73 8.28 0.61
N PRO A 141 23.48 8.92 1.54
CA PRO A 141 23.09 10.19 2.13
C PRO A 141 23.04 11.36 1.12
N SER A 142 23.73 11.25 -0.03
CA SER A 142 23.67 12.23 -1.12
C SER A 142 22.29 12.28 -1.79
N LEU A 143 21.58 11.16 -1.90
CA LEU A 143 20.21 11.11 -2.44
C LEU A 143 19.21 11.88 -1.55
N ALA A 144 19.46 11.89 -0.24
CA ALA A 144 18.67 12.62 0.75
C ALA A 144 19.00 14.13 0.80
N LEU A 145 20.19 14.54 0.37
CA LEU A 145 20.61 15.95 0.40
C LEU A 145 20.35 16.67 -0.93
N GLU A 146 20.68 16.08 -2.08
CA GLU A 146 20.60 16.77 -3.38
C GLU A 146 19.16 17.00 -3.86
N HIS A 147 18.29 15.99 -3.73
CA HIS A 147 16.92 16.08 -4.22
C HIS A 147 15.95 16.64 -3.18
N THR A 148 16.20 16.40 -1.89
CA THR A 148 15.27 16.80 -0.81
C THR A 148 15.52 18.21 -0.30
N GLY A 149 16.74 18.74 -0.46
CA GLY A 149 17.07 20.15 -0.19
C GLY A 149 16.31 21.15 -1.09
N ARG A 150 16.07 20.82 -2.37
CA ARG A 150 15.37 21.70 -3.33
C ARG A 150 13.83 21.64 -3.24
N LEU A 151 13.26 20.52 -2.81
CA LEU A 151 11.80 20.32 -2.83
C LEU A 151 11.08 20.69 -1.53
N ILE A 152 11.75 20.61 -0.37
CA ILE A 152 11.07 20.67 0.95
C ILE A 152 11.75 21.63 1.94
N GLY A 153 12.73 22.44 1.52
CA GLY A 153 13.37 23.43 2.40
C GLY A 153 14.40 22.84 3.38
N GLY A 154 14.99 21.68 3.05
CA GLY A 154 16.10 21.08 3.78
C GLY A 154 15.85 19.65 4.28
N PRO A 155 16.91 18.93 4.71
CA PRO A 155 16.84 17.53 5.14
C PRO A 155 15.90 17.31 6.33
N ALA A 156 15.69 18.33 7.17
CA ALA A 156 14.77 18.27 8.31
C ALA A 156 13.30 18.00 7.90
N ALA A 157 12.85 18.53 6.76
CA ALA A 157 11.48 18.37 6.32
C ALA A 157 11.21 16.97 5.71
N ALA A 158 12.24 16.34 5.13
CA ALA A 158 12.21 14.95 4.70
C ALA A 158 12.03 13.99 5.88
N TRP A 159 12.83 14.20 6.93
CA TRP A 159 12.72 13.46 8.18
C TRP A 159 11.38 13.72 8.87
N ALA A 160 10.85 14.94 8.81
CA ALA A 160 9.53 15.27 9.35
C ALA A 160 8.38 14.56 8.60
N LEU A 161 8.45 14.45 7.26
CA LEU A 161 7.46 13.71 6.47
C LEU A 161 7.55 12.19 6.70
N ALA A 162 8.75 11.63 6.73
CA ALA A 162 8.95 10.22 7.05
C ALA A 162 8.47 9.91 8.48
N ALA A 163 8.81 10.75 9.45
CA ALA A 163 8.30 10.66 10.81
C ALA A 163 6.78 10.83 10.87
N GLY A 164 6.20 11.73 10.06
CA GLY A 164 4.76 11.93 9.93
C GLY A 164 4.05 10.69 9.39
N CYS A 165 4.58 10.04 8.37
CA CYS A 165 4.06 8.78 7.83
C CYS A 165 4.15 7.64 8.86
N VAL A 166 5.26 7.55 9.59
CA VAL A 166 5.46 6.56 10.67
C VAL A 166 4.51 6.82 11.83
N LEU A 167 4.37 8.07 12.28
CA LEU A 167 3.46 8.47 13.35
C LEU A 167 2.00 8.25 12.97
N ALA A 168 1.60 8.54 11.73
CA ALA A 168 0.27 8.24 11.23
C ALA A 168 -0.01 6.72 11.24
N LEU A 169 0.98 5.92 10.85
CA LEU A 169 0.89 4.46 10.90
C LEU A 169 0.76 3.95 12.35
N LEU A 170 1.59 4.46 13.26
CA LEU A 170 1.57 4.12 14.69
C LEU A 170 0.28 4.57 15.37
N ALA A 171 -0.26 5.75 15.04
CA ALA A 171 -1.53 6.24 15.56
C ALA A 171 -2.70 5.35 15.12
N VAL A 172 -2.73 4.94 13.86
CA VAL A 172 -3.73 3.99 13.34
C VAL A 172 -3.63 2.64 14.08
N VAL A 173 -2.42 2.16 14.37
CA VAL A 173 -2.20 0.93 15.13
C VAL A 173 -2.62 1.09 16.60
N ALA A 174 -2.27 2.20 17.25
CA ALA A 174 -2.57 2.46 18.66
C ALA A 174 -4.06 2.64 18.93
N VAL A 175 -4.77 3.41 18.08
CA VAL A 175 -6.24 3.55 18.15
C VAL A 175 -6.93 2.20 18.03
N ARG A 176 -6.40 1.31 17.18
CA ARG A 176 -6.94 -0.05 17.00
C ARG A 176 -6.62 -0.98 18.18
N ARG A 177 -5.46 -0.83 18.84
CA ARG A 177 -5.14 -1.57 20.07
C ARG A 177 -6.02 -1.13 21.25
N ARG A 178 -6.29 0.17 21.41
CA ARG A 178 -7.18 0.69 22.47
C ARG A 178 -8.62 0.19 22.33
N ARG A 179 -9.12 0.06 21.10
CA ARG A 179 -10.44 -0.53 20.83
C ARG A 179 -10.52 -2.05 21.12
N ARG A 180 -9.38 -2.74 21.28
CA ARG A 180 -9.32 -4.14 21.74
C ARG A 180 -9.27 -4.28 23.27
N ALA A 181 -8.92 -3.20 23.98
CA ALA A 181 -8.77 -3.20 25.44
C ALA A 181 -10.03 -2.68 26.16
N ALA A 182 -11.02 -2.15 25.44
CA ALA A 182 -12.34 -1.90 26.00
C ALA A 182 -13.02 -3.26 26.25
N PRO A 183 -13.30 -3.64 27.51
CA PRO A 183 -14.02 -4.87 27.80
C PRO A 183 -15.43 -4.76 27.21
N VAL A 184 -15.94 -5.87 26.69
CA VAL A 184 -17.37 -6.03 26.48
C VAL A 184 -17.99 -5.99 27.88
N ALA A 185 -18.58 -4.85 28.25
CA ALA A 185 -19.47 -4.80 29.40
C ALA A 185 -20.64 -5.74 29.07
N GLY A 186 -20.76 -6.79 29.88
CA GLY A 186 -21.86 -7.77 29.81
C GLY A 186 -23.19 -7.18 30.24
#